data_AF-Q3TUE8-F1
#
_entry.id   AF-Q3TUE8-F1
#
_cell.length_a   1.000
_cell.length_b   1.000
_cell.length_c   1.000
_cell.angle_alpha   90.00
_cell.angle_beta   90.00
_cell.angle_gamma   90.00
#
_symmetry.space_group_name_H-M   'P 1'
#
loop_
_entity.id
_entity.type
_entity.pdbx_description
1 polymer ?
#
loop_
_entity_poly.entity_id
_entity_poly.type
_entity_poly.pdbx_seq_one_letter_code
_entity_poly.pdbx_strand_id
1 'polypeptide(L)'
;MAFLLITRRLACSSQKNLHLFIPGSRYISQAAAKVDIEFDYDGPLMKTEVPGPRSKELMKQLNTIQNAEAVHFFCNYEESRGNYLVDVDGNRMLDLYSQISSVPIGYNHPALAKLVQQPQNASTFINRPALGILPPENFVDKLQESLMSVAPRGMSQLITMACGSCSNENAFKTIFMWYRVSYGAGAPALSPLPPPRVFHLDII
;
A
#
# COMPACT_ATOMS: atom_id res chain seq x y z
N MET A 1 -79.86 20.02 -19.24
CA MET A 1 -79.62 18.62 -18.85
C MET A 1 -78.11 18.43 -18.75
N ALA A 2 -77.64 18.10 -17.53
CA ALA A 2 -76.29 17.74 -17.10
C ALA A 2 -75.15 18.78 -17.20
N PHE A 3 -74.88 19.39 -16.03
CA PHE A 3 -73.62 19.99 -15.59
C PHE A 3 -72.48 18.94 -15.56
N LEU A 4 -71.25 19.33 -15.88
CA LEU A 4 -70.07 18.87 -15.14
C LEU A 4 -68.86 19.82 -15.33
N LEU A 5 -68.42 20.33 -14.18
CA LEU A 5 -67.27 21.18 -13.91
C LEU A 5 -65.94 20.47 -14.23
N ILE A 6 -64.88 21.25 -14.50
CA ILE A 6 -63.67 21.34 -13.64
C ILE A 6 -62.59 22.16 -14.36
N THR A 7 -62.33 23.34 -13.81
CA THR A 7 -61.19 24.24 -14.07
C THR A 7 -59.87 23.61 -13.60
N ARG A 8 -58.88 23.47 -14.49
CA ARG A 8 -57.48 23.15 -14.11
C ARG A 8 -56.75 24.43 -13.70
N ARG A 9 -56.44 24.53 -12.40
CA ARG A 9 -55.51 25.54 -11.84
C ARG A 9 -54.07 25.13 -12.12
N LEU A 10 -53.26 26.11 -12.54
CA LEU A 10 -51.79 26.06 -12.56
C LEU A 10 -51.28 25.98 -11.12
N ALA A 11 -50.49 24.97 -10.79
CA ALA A 11 -49.75 24.87 -9.54
C ALA A 11 -48.25 24.94 -9.85
N CYS A 12 -47.64 26.08 -9.54
CA CYS A 12 -46.20 26.29 -9.51
C CYS A 12 -45.65 25.56 -8.26
N SER A 13 -44.82 24.54 -8.48
CA SER A 13 -44.16 23.78 -7.42
C SER A 13 -42.77 24.37 -7.17
N SER A 14 -42.63 25.08 -6.06
CA SER A 14 -41.36 25.54 -5.50
C SER A 14 -40.73 24.38 -4.71
N GLN A 15 -39.71 23.73 -5.27
CA GLN A 15 -38.91 22.73 -4.53
C GLN A 15 -37.84 23.46 -3.70
N LYS A 16 -38.05 23.49 -2.38
CA LYS A 16 -37.07 23.95 -1.39
C LYS A 16 -36.03 22.84 -1.17
N ASN A 17 -34.76 23.18 -1.35
CA ASN A 17 -33.61 22.33 -1.01
C ASN A 17 -33.61 22.02 0.49
N LEU A 18 -33.83 20.76 0.86
CA LEU A 18 -33.65 20.28 2.23
C LEU A 18 -32.30 19.54 2.29
N HIS A 19 -31.25 20.23 2.74
CA HIS A 19 -29.98 19.58 3.10
C HIS A 19 -30.20 18.77 4.38
N LEU A 20 -30.29 17.45 4.23
CA LEU A 20 -30.33 16.52 5.36
C LEU A 20 -28.92 16.44 5.97
N PHE A 21 -28.73 17.06 7.14
CA PHE A 21 -27.53 16.88 7.95
C PHE A 21 -27.54 15.46 8.53
N ILE A 22 -26.70 14.58 7.98
CA ILE A 22 -26.45 13.26 8.56
C ILE A 22 -25.45 13.44 9.71
N PRO A 23 -25.78 13.07 10.96
CA PRO A 23 -24.81 13.12 12.04
C PRO A 23 -23.72 12.07 11.78
N GLY A 24 -22.50 12.54 11.53
CA GLY A 24 -21.33 11.68 11.40
C GLY A 24 -21.03 11.01 12.74
N SER A 25 -21.27 9.70 12.83
CA SER A 25 -20.81 8.89 13.96
C SER A 25 -19.28 8.85 13.93
N ARG A 26 -18.64 9.48 14.93
CA ARG A 26 -17.21 9.27 15.17
C ARG A 26 -17.07 7.88 15.80
N TYR A 27 -16.65 6.90 15.00
CA TYR A 27 -16.24 5.61 15.52
C TYR A 27 -15.02 5.84 16.42
N ILE A 28 -15.20 5.70 17.72
CA ILE A 28 -14.09 5.63 18.67
C ILE A 28 -13.43 4.27 18.40
N SER A 29 -12.21 4.28 17.88
CA SER A 29 -11.42 3.06 17.69
C SER A 29 -11.27 2.36 19.03
N GLN A 30 -11.78 1.14 19.13
CA GLN A 30 -11.54 0.28 20.29
C GLN A 30 -10.02 0.04 20.39
N ALA A 31 -9.45 0.21 21.57
CA ALA A 31 -8.05 -0.17 21.80
C ALA A 31 -7.89 -1.64 21.38
N ALA A 32 -6.91 -1.91 20.51
CA ALA A 32 -6.63 -3.27 20.08
C ALA A 32 -6.50 -4.14 21.33
N ALA A 33 -7.20 -5.29 21.34
CA ALA A 33 -7.07 -6.24 22.44
C ALA A 33 -5.58 -6.52 22.65
N LYS A 34 -5.13 -6.50 23.92
CA LYS A 34 -3.78 -6.89 24.28
C LYS A 34 -3.65 -8.38 23.93
N VAL A 35 -3.24 -8.66 22.70
CA VAL A 35 -2.80 -10.00 22.35
C VAL A 35 -1.47 -10.13 23.09
N ASP A 36 -1.37 -11.09 24.01
CA ASP A 36 -0.08 -11.48 24.59
C ASP A 36 0.74 -12.09 23.46
N ILE A 37 1.34 -11.23 22.64
CA ILE A 37 2.29 -11.66 21.64
C ILE A 37 3.65 -11.60 22.33
N GLU A 38 4.12 -12.75 22.80
CA GLU A 38 5.52 -13.01 23.21
C GLU A 38 6.54 -12.76 22.07
N PHE A 39 6.10 -12.09 21.00
CA PHE A 39 6.82 -11.71 19.79
C PHE A 39 7.35 -10.28 19.83
N ASP A 40 6.96 -9.38 20.75
CA ASP A 40 7.59 -8.04 20.81
C ASP A 40 8.50 -7.88 22.03
N TYR A 41 9.42 -6.92 22.02
CA TYR A 41 10.16 -6.57 23.24
C TYR A 41 9.30 -5.75 24.20
N ASP A 42 9.63 -5.78 25.49
CA ASP A 42 8.89 -5.00 26.51
C ASP A 42 9.21 -3.49 26.49
N GLY A 43 10.31 -3.10 25.85
CA GLY A 43 10.77 -1.71 25.91
C GLY A 43 12.12 -1.46 25.21
N PRO A 44 12.46 -0.18 24.97
CA PRO A 44 13.75 0.21 24.42
C PRO A 44 14.89 -0.11 25.41
N LEU A 45 16.09 -0.32 24.89
CA LEU A 45 17.30 -0.58 25.68
C LEU A 45 18.50 0.07 24.99
N MET A 46 18.93 1.22 25.49
CA MET A 46 20.05 1.98 24.93
C MET A 46 21.35 1.62 25.66
N LYS A 47 22.41 1.37 24.88
CA LYS A 47 23.76 1.04 25.35
C LYS A 47 24.77 2.14 25.02
N THR A 48 24.56 2.87 23.93
CA THR A 48 25.42 3.96 23.46
C THR A 48 24.58 5.14 22.98
N GLU A 49 25.26 6.25 22.65
CA GLU A 49 24.71 7.26 21.74
C GLU A 49 24.46 6.66 20.34
N VAL A 50 23.59 7.29 19.56
CA VAL A 50 23.25 6.88 18.20
C VAL A 50 23.62 8.03 17.23
N PRO A 51 24.42 7.80 16.18
CA PRO A 51 25.07 6.52 15.83
C PRO A 51 26.20 6.16 16.81
N GLY A 52 26.29 4.89 17.17
CA GLY A 52 27.37 4.36 18.00
C GLY A 52 28.69 4.17 17.23
N PRO A 53 29.77 3.75 17.92
CA PRO A 53 31.10 3.62 17.32
C PRO A 53 31.14 2.62 16.15
N ARG A 54 30.40 1.49 16.24
CA ARG A 54 30.35 0.51 15.16
C ARG A 54 29.60 1.05 13.96
N SER A 55 28.47 1.72 14.18
CA SER A 55 27.74 2.41 13.11
C SER A 55 28.60 3.45 12.40
N LYS A 56 29.30 4.32 13.15
CA LYS A 56 30.21 5.35 12.59
C LYS A 56 31.32 4.75 11.72
N GLU A 57 31.91 3.63 12.13
CA GLU A 57 32.92 2.93 11.34
C GLU A 57 32.33 2.38 10.02
N LEU A 58 31.16 1.74 10.07
CA LEU A 58 30.48 1.26 8.86
C LEU A 58 30.05 2.40 7.93
N MET A 59 29.59 3.53 8.48
CA MET A 59 29.29 4.73 7.71
C MET A 59 30.52 5.27 6.98
N LYS A 60 31.68 5.31 7.65
CA LYS A 60 32.95 5.71 7.02
C LYS A 60 33.32 4.78 5.87
N GLN A 61 33.15 3.46 6.05
CA GLN A 61 33.39 2.47 5.00
C GLN A 61 32.45 2.67 3.81
N LEU A 62 31.14 2.83 4.05
CA LEU A 62 30.15 3.08 3.01
C LEU A 62 30.42 4.39 2.26
N ASN A 63 30.88 5.43 2.97
CA ASN A 63 31.18 6.72 2.39
C ASN A 63 32.36 6.70 1.40
N THR A 64 33.15 5.63 1.38
CA THR A 64 34.21 5.45 0.38
C THR A 64 33.67 5.09 -1.01
N ILE A 65 32.44 4.55 -1.09
CA ILE A 65 31.85 4.05 -2.33
C ILE A 65 30.61 4.83 -2.79
N GLN A 66 29.89 5.49 -1.88
CA GLN A 66 28.74 6.35 -2.19
C GLN A 66 28.59 7.44 -1.12
N ASN A 67 27.89 8.54 -1.42
CA ASN A 67 27.55 9.51 -0.38
C ASN A 67 26.68 8.82 0.69
N ALA A 68 27.15 8.80 1.93
CA ALA A 68 26.49 8.16 3.06
C ALA A 68 25.95 9.17 4.10
N GLU A 69 25.83 10.46 3.76
CA GLU A 69 25.36 11.52 4.69
C GLU A 69 23.91 11.30 5.15
N ALA A 70 23.10 10.63 4.34
CA ALA A 70 21.71 10.30 4.69
C ALA A 70 21.58 9.11 5.65
N VAL A 71 22.65 8.36 5.92
CA VAL A 71 22.60 7.17 6.79
C VAL A 71 22.51 7.60 8.25
N HIS A 72 21.47 7.16 8.96
CA HIS A 72 21.30 7.48 10.38
C HIS A 72 22.21 6.61 11.28
N PHE A 73 22.22 5.30 11.06
CA PHE A 73 23.04 4.29 11.75
C PHE A 73 22.90 2.94 11.01
N PHE A 74 23.70 1.93 11.37
CA PHE A 74 23.60 0.58 10.78
C PHE A 74 22.76 -0.34 11.66
N CYS A 75 21.96 -1.20 11.05
CA CYS A 75 20.99 -2.05 11.75
C CYS A 75 21.47 -3.49 11.89
N ASN A 76 21.08 -4.14 12.98
CA ASN A 76 21.10 -5.59 13.15
C ASN A 76 19.64 -6.08 13.02
N TYR A 77 19.26 -6.48 11.81
CA TYR A 77 17.87 -6.88 11.52
C TYR A 77 17.55 -8.24 12.11
N GLU A 78 18.53 -9.13 12.27
CA GLU A 78 18.37 -10.45 12.87
C GLU A 78 17.88 -10.36 14.33
N GLU A 79 18.35 -9.37 15.07
CA GLU A 79 17.93 -9.08 16.45
C GLU A 79 16.73 -8.12 16.53
N SER A 80 16.28 -7.54 15.43
CA SER A 80 15.12 -6.65 15.43
C SER A 80 13.83 -7.48 15.56
N ARG A 81 12.84 -6.98 16.30
CA ARG A 81 11.60 -7.74 16.55
C ARG A 81 10.42 -6.81 16.77
N GLY A 82 9.28 -7.11 16.16
CA GLY A 82 8.05 -6.34 16.33
C GLY A 82 8.28 -4.87 16.01
N ASN A 83 8.05 -3.99 16.98
CA ASN A 83 8.21 -2.54 16.82
C ASN A 83 9.61 -2.03 17.15
N TYR A 84 10.57 -2.91 17.44
CA TYR A 84 11.92 -2.50 17.84
C TYR A 84 12.96 -2.80 16.78
N LEU A 85 13.69 -1.75 16.41
CA LEU A 85 14.87 -1.81 15.56
C LEU A 85 16.11 -1.87 16.44
N VAL A 86 16.95 -2.87 16.21
CA VAL A 86 18.24 -3.03 16.90
C VAL A 86 19.35 -2.54 15.97
N ASP A 87 20.24 -1.70 16.47
CA ASP A 87 21.42 -1.25 15.72
C ASP A 87 22.63 -2.17 15.93
N VAL A 88 23.69 -1.97 15.16
CA VAL A 88 24.94 -2.76 15.25
C VAL A 88 25.75 -2.49 16.52
N ASP A 89 25.40 -1.45 17.28
CA ASP A 89 25.97 -1.11 18.57
C ASP A 89 25.16 -1.75 19.73
N GLY A 90 24.08 -2.45 19.40
CA GLY A 90 23.22 -3.18 20.33
C GLY A 90 22.19 -2.30 21.04
N ASN A 91 21.94 -1.09 20.55
CA ASN A 91 20.83 -0.25 20.98
C ASN A 91 19.52 -0.82 20.42
N ARG A 92 18.52 -0.95 21.28
CA ARG A 92 17.16 -1.33 20.89
C ARG A 92 16.24 -0.14 21.00
N MET A 93 15.73 0.34 19.86
CA MET A 93 14.91 1.53 19.75
C MET A 93 13.48 1.16 19.40
N LEU A 94 12.50 1.84 20.01
CA LEU A 94 11.11 1.79 19.53
C LEU A 94 11.04 2.54 18.20
N ASP A 95 10.78 1.82 17.12
CA ASP A 95 10.75 2.36 15.78
C ASP A 95 9.33 2.79 15.39
N LEU A 96 9.09 4.10 15.46
CA LEU A 96 7.87 4.74 14.99
C LEU A 96 7.99 5.29 13.56
N TYR A 97 9.08 4.97 12.86
CA TYR A 97 9.38 5.39 11.50
C TYR A 97 9.23 4.25 10.48
N SER A 98 9.53 3.01 10.90
CA SER A 98 9.22 1.76 10.16
C SER A 98 9.76 1.73 8.73
N GLN A 99 11.02 2.12 8.56
CA GLN A 99 11.71 2.21 7.26
C GLN A 99 10.93 3.05 6.24
N ILE A 100 10.57 4.28 6.62
CA ILE A 100 9.73 5.15 5.77
C ILE A 100 8.35 4.51 5.52
N SER A 101 7.70 4.04 6.59
CA SER A 101 6.35 3.44 6.54
C SER A 101 6.22 2.22 5.64
N SER A 102 7.30 1.44 5.44
CA SER A 102 7.33 0.29 4.53
C SER A 102 7.33 -1.07 5.22
N VAL A 103 7.49 -1.14 6.55
CA VAL A 103 7.39 -2.39 7.31
C VAL A 103 5.96 -2.58 7.83
N PRO A 104 5.14 -3.48 7.27
CA PRO A 104 3.69 -3.49 7.52
C PRO A 104 3.28 -4.11 8.87
N ILE A 105 4.01 -5.12 9.35
CA ILE A 105 3.63 -5.92 10.54
C ILE A 105 4.79 -6.16 11.51
N GLY A 106 5.80 -5.28 11.48
CA GLY A 106 6.97 -5.32 12.36
C GLY A 106 8.10 -6.25 11.89
N TYR A 107 9.27 -6.09 12.51
CA TYR A 107 10.50 -6.80 12.18
C TYR A 107 10.45 -8.27 12.60
N ASN A 108 10.94 -9.19 11.75
CA ASN A 108 11.03 -10.63 12.02
C ASN A 108 9.70 -11.32 12.41
N HIS A 109 8.58 -10.84 11.86
CA HIS A 109 7.26 -11.40 12.14
C HIS A 109 7.22 -12.95 11.99
N PRO A 110 6.75 -13.74 12.97
CA PRO A 110 6.96 -15.19 12.97
C PRO A 110 6.23 -15.90 11.82
N ALA A 111 5.12 -15.32 11.35
CA ALA A 111 4.42 -15.83 10.18
C ALA A 111 5.25 -15.68 8.90
N LEU A 112 6.00 -14.59 8.73
CA LEU A 112 6.87 -14.38 7.57
C LEU A 112 8.11 -15.28 7.65
N ALA A 113 8.69 -15.43 8.84
CA ALA A 113 9.80 -16.38 9.06
C ALA A 113 9.38 -17.82 8.70
N LYS A 114 8.17 -18.24 9.09
CA LYS A 114 7.60 -19.55 8.71
C LYS A 114 7.45 -19.70 7.18
N LEU A 115 7.07 -18.65 6.46
CA LEU A 115 6.98 -18.70 4.99
C LEU A 115 8.35 -18.93 4.35
N VAL A 116 9.41 -18.30 4.85
CA VAL A 116 10.77 -18.49 4.32
C VAL A 116 11.29 -19.90 4.61
N GLN A 117 10.96 -20.46 5.78
CA GLN A 117 11.41 -21.80 6.20
C GLN A 117 10.71 -22.95 5.46
N GLN A 118 9.58 -22.69 4.81
CA GLN A 118 8.81 -23.68 4.08
C GLN A 118 9.53 -24.10 2.77
N PRO A 119 9.93 -25.38 2.61
CA PRO A 119 10.69 -25.82 1.44
C PRO A 119 9.98 -25.57 0.10
N GLN A 120 8.64 -25.61 0.08
CA GLN A 120 7.86 -25.33 -1.12
C GLN A 120 8.02 -23.90 -1.64
N ASN A 121 8.39 -22.94 -0.79
CA ASN A 121 8.55 -21.54 -1.18
C ASN A 121 9.96 -21.24 -1.70
N ALA A 122 10.92 -22.17 -1.59
CA ALA A 122 12.30 -21.94 -2.00
C ALA A 122 12.41 -21.51 -3.47
N SER A 123 11.65 -22.15 -4.37
CA SER A 123 11.63 -21.80 -5.79
C SER A 123 11.20 -20.36 -6.04
N THR A 124 10.23 -19.83 -5.26
CA THR A 124 9.75 -18.45 -5.40
C THR A 124 10.85 -17.43 -5.17
N PHE A 125 11.80 -17.70 -4.27
CA PHE A 125 12.89 -16.78 -3.95
C PHE A 125 14.05 -16.83 -4.94
N ILE A 126 14.33 -17.99 -5.54
CA ILE A 126 15.50 -18.19 -6.42
C ILE A 126 15.17 -18.09 -7.92
N ASN A 127 13.92 -18.31 -8.31
CA ASN A 127 13.48 -18.30 -9.70
C ASN A 127 12.57 -17.11 -9.97
N ARG A 128 13.17 -15.94 -10.28
CA ARG A 128 12.43 -14.69 -10.57
C ARG A 128 11.98 -14.64 -12.04
N PRO A 129 10.67 -14.74 -12.35
CA PRO A 129 10.19 -14.79 -13.73
C PRO A 129 10.00 -13.40 -14.36
N ALA A 130 9.98 -13.36 -15.68
CA ALA A 130 9.38 -12.26 -16.43
C ALA A 130 7.85 -12.39 -16.41
N LEU A 131 7.20 -11.85 -15.35
CA LEU A 131 5.78 -12.08 -15.05
C LEU A 131 4.80 -11.76 -16.20
N GLY A 132 5.15 -10.82 -17.09
CA GLY A 132 4.30 -10.47 -18.24
C GLY A 132 4.23 -11.54 -19.34
N ILE A 133 5.12 -12.54 -19.33
CA ILE A 133 5.21 -13.57 -20.37
C ILE A 133 5.28 -15.00 -19.84
N LEU A 134 5.89 -15.21 -18.67
CA LEU A 134 6.12 -16.54 -18.08
C LEU A 134 5.75 -16.54 -16.58
N PRO A 135 4.47 -16.29 -16.23
CA PRO A 135 4.04 -16.31 -14.83
C PRO A 135 4.10 -17.74 -14.25
N PRO A 136 4.36 -17.89 -12.94
CA PRO A 136 4.26 -19.17 -12.27
C PRO A 136 2.80 -19.64 -12.19
N GLU A 137 2.60 -20.95 -12.02
CA GLU A 137 1.28 -21.59 -11.98
C GLU A 137 0.32 -20.92 -10.98
N ASN A 138 0.80 -20.57 -9.79
CA ASN A 138 -0.01 -20.01 -8.71
C ASN A 138 -0.16 -18.49 -8.74
N PHE A 139 0.25 -17.80 -9.82
CA PHE A 139 0.29 -16.34 -9.84
C PHE A 139 -1.09 -15.69 -9.63
N VAL A 140 -2.11 -16.21 -10.32
CA VAL A 140 -3.49 -15.68 -10.23
C VAL A 140 -4.05 -15.85 -8.82
N ASP A 141 -3.90 -17.04 -8.24
CA ASP A 141 -4.40 -17.33 -6.89
C ASP A 141 -3.73 -16.43 -5.85
N LYS A 142 -2.41 -16.22 -5.97
CA LYS A 142 -1.68 -15.32 -5.08
C LYS A 142 -2.12 -13.88 -5.20
N LEU A 143 -2.49 -13.41 -6.40
CA LEU A 143 -3.08 -12.08 -6.57
C LEU A 143 -4.48 -11.97 -5.96
N GLN A 144 -5.28 -13.04 -6.02
CA GLN A 144 -6.61 -13.09 -5.40
C GLN A 144 -6.54 -13.06 -3.88
N GLU A 145 -5.64 -13.86 -3.29
CA GLU A 145 -5.40 -13.92 -1.84
C GLU A 145 -4.83 -12.62 -1.26
N SER A 146 -4.17 -11.80 -2.09
CA SER A 146 -3.50 -10.57 -1.68
C SER A 146 -4.18 -9.32 -2.25
N LEU A 147 -3.69 -8.82 -3.39
CA LEU A 147 -3.99 -7.48 -3.90
C LEU A 147 -5.46 -7.31 -4.32
N MET A 148 -6.06 -8.34 -4.90
CA MET A 148 -7.46 -8.27 -5.33
C MET A 148 -8.45 -8.40 -4.17
N SER A 149 -8.05 -9.02 -3.04
CA SER A 149 -8.90 -9.09 -1.84
C SER A 149 -9.20 -7.72 -1.22
N VAL A 150 -8.34 -6.72 -1.52
CA VAL A 150 -8.44 -5.33 -1.07
C VAL A 150 -8.65 -4.35 -2.22
N ALA A 151 -9.12 -4.83 -3.38
CA ALA A 151 -9.34 -4.00 -4.56
C ALA A 151 -10.28 -2.81 -4.27
N PRO A 152 -9.93 -1.57 -4.63
CA PRO A 152 -10.80 -0.42 -4.47
C PRO A 152 -12.11 -0.55 -5.26
N ARG A 153 -13.19 0.02 -4.74
CA ARG A 153 -14.50 -0.02 -5.40
C ARG A 153 -14.42 0.56 -6.81
N GLY A 154 -14.92 -0.19 -7.79
CA GLY A 154 -14.95 0.24 -9.19
C GLY A 154 -13.64 -0.01 -9.96
N MET A 155 -12.59 -0.54 -9.32
CA MET A 155 -11.35 -0.94 -9.98
C MET A 155 -11.29 -2.46 -10.09
N SER A 156 -11.44 -2.98 -11.31
CA SER A 156 -11.55 -4.43 -11.58
C SER A 156 -10.31 -5.01 -12.23
N GLN A 157 -9.29 -4.20 -12.54
CA GLN A 157 -8.06 -4.59 -13.20
C GLN A 157 -6.86 -4.22 -12.32
N LEU A 158 -5.79 -5.02 -12.39
CA LEU A 158 -4.57 -4.85 -11.61
C LEU A 158 -3.36 -5.05 -12.52
N ILE A 159 -2.36 -4.18 -12.36
CA ILE A 159 -1.01 -4.37 -12.91
C ILE A 159 -0.01 -4.21 -11.78
N THR A 160 0.84 -5.22 -11.59
CA THR A 160 1.89 -5.23 -10.56
C THR A 160 3.14 -4.48 -11.04
N MET A 161 3.73 -3.71 -10.14
CA MET A 161 4.98 -2.98 -10.32
C MET A 161 5.88 -3.18 -9.10
N ALA A 162 7.17 -2.85 -9.22
CA ALA A 162 8.17 -3.15 -8.20
C ALA A 162 8.51 -1.98 -7.27
N CYS A 163 8.04 -0.77 -7.56
CA CYS A 163 8.17 0.38 -6.67
C CYS A 163 7.07 1.43 -6.96
N GLY A 164 6.84 2.33 -6.01
CA GLY A 164 5.86 3.42 -6.16
C GLY A 164 6.10 4.32 -7.39
N SER A 165 7.36 4.56 -7.76
CA SER A 165 7.69 5.40 -8.92
C SER A 165 7.24 4.75 -10.23
N CYS A 166 7.57 3.47 -10.47
CA CYS A 166 7.16 2.81 -11.71
C CYS A 166 5.66 2.48 -11.73
N SER A 167 5.02 2.34 -10.56
CA SER A 167 3.55 2.35 -10.44
C SER A 167 2.95 3.65 -11.00
N ASN A 168 3.47 4.80 -10.58
CA ASN A 168 2.99 6.10 -11.08
C ASN A 168 3.30 6.31 -12.57
N GLU A 169 4.51 6.00 -13.03
CA GLU A 169 4.87 6.13 -14.45
C GLU A 169 3.97 5.29 -15.36
N ASN A 170 3.67 4.05 -14.97
CA ASN A 170 2.78 3.20 -15.75
C ASN A 170 1.32 3.63 -15.65
N ALA A 171 0.86 4.11 -14.49
CA ALA A 171 -0.45 4.73 -14.37
C ALA A 171 -0.59 5.94 -15.32
N PHE A 172 0.40 6.82 -15.40
CA PHE A 172 0.40 7.94 -16.35
C PHE A 172 0.38 7.45 -17.80
N LYS A 173 1.20 6.46 -18.16
CA LYS A 173 1.18 5.87 -19.50
C LYS A 173 -0.20 5.29 -19.84
N THR A 174 -0.83 4.57 -18.92
CA THR A 174 -2.18 4.04 -19.11
C THR A 174 -3.21 5.16 -19.31
N ILE A 175 -3.14 6.22 -18.52
CA ILE A 175 -4.03 7.39 -18.66
C ILE A 175 -3.81 8.06 -20.03
N PHE A 176 -2.56 8.27 -20.45
CA PHE A 176 -2.26 8.87 -21.74
C PHE A 176 -2.74 8.00 -22.91
N MET A 177 -2.55 6.68 -22.84
CA MET A 177 -3.08 5.74 -23.83
C MET A 177 -4.60 5.81 -23.89
N TRP A 178 -5.28 5.75 -22.74
CA TRP A 178 -6.73 5.89 -22.66
C TRP A 178 -7.22 7.21 -23.27
N TYR A 179 -6.58 8.32 -22.92
CA TYR A 179 -6.96 9.64 -23.42
C TYR A 179 -6.80 9.72 -24.94
N ARG A 180 -5.68 9.20 -25.48
CA ARG A 180 -5.43 9.19 -26.92
C ARG A 180 -6.42 8.32 -27.69
N VAL A 181 -6.84 7.18 -27.15
CA VAL A 181 -7.88 6.36 -27.77
C VAL A 181 -9.26 7.02 -27.68
N SER A 182 -9.53 7.71 -26.58
CA SER A 182 -10.85 8.32 -26.33
C SER A 182 -11.07 9.65 -27.05
N TYR A 183 -10.00 10.42 -27.30
CA TYR A 183 -10.08 11.80 -27.79
C TYR A 183 -9.10 12.13 -28.93
N GLY A 184 -8.25 11.19 -29.35
CA GLY A 184 -7.28 11.42 -30.43
C GLY A 184 -7.90 11.38 -31.84
N ALA A 185 -7.08 11.70 -32.85
CA ALA A 185 -7.47 11.53 -34.24
C ALA A 185 -7.71 10.03 -34.54
N GLY A 186 -8.97 9.67 -34.78
CA GLY A 186 -9.43 8.27 -34.90
C GLY A 186 -10.29 7.78 -33.73
N ALA A 187 -10.59 8.63 -32.74
CA ALA A 187 -11.49 8.29 -31.64
C ALA A 187 -12.92 7.97 -32.14
N PRO A 188 -13.63 7.03 -31.49
CA PRO A 188 -14.99 6.67 -31.86
C PRO A 188 -15.93 7.88 -31.80
N ALA A 189 -16.78 8.05 -32.82
CA ALA A 189 -17.69 9.19 -32.95
C ALA A 189 -18.78 9.26 -31.86
N LEU A 190 -19.02 8.16 -31.14
CA LEU A 190 -20.06 8.01 -30.13
C LEU A 190 -19.42 7.88 -28.75
N SER A 191 -19.19 9.02 -28.12
CA SER A 191 -18.70 9.21 -26.73
C SER A 191 -17.32 8.63 -26.38
N PRO A 192 -16.54 9.32 -25.54
CA PRO A 192 -15.24 8.82 -25.09
C PRO A 192 -15.38 7.54 -24.26
N LEU A 193 -14.37 6.66 -24.34
CA LEU A 193 -14.35 5.42 -23.56
C LEU A 193 -14.34 5.74 -22.06
N PRO A 194 -14.96 4.90 -21.21
CA PRO A 194 -14.88 5.07 -19.76
C PRO A 194 -13.42 5.04 -19.29
N PRO A 195 -13.09 5.76 -18.20
CA PRO A 195 -11.73 5.80 -17.66
C PRO A 195 -11.25 4.39 -17.28
N PRO A 196 -9.93 4.14 -17.35
CA PRO A 196 -9.39 2.82 -17.09
C PRO A 196 -9.63 2.43 -15.63
N ARG A 197 -10.22 1.25 -15.42
CA ARG A 197 -10.53 0.69 -14.10
C ARG A 197 -9.38 -0.18 -13.59
N VAL A 198 -8.16 0.32 -13.74
CA VAL A 198 -6.92 -0.38 -13.38
C VAL A 198 -6.23 0.36 -12.25
N PHE A 199 -5.78 -0.39 -11.25
CA PHE A 199 -4.84 0.11 -10.26
C PHE A 199 -3.46 -0.51 -10.49
N HIS A 200 -2.45 0.34 -10.38
CA HIS A 200 -1.05 -0.07 -10.45
C HIS A 200 -0.54 -0.11 -9.02
N LEU A 201 -0.14 -1.29 -8.56
CA LEU A 201 0.30 -1.47 -7.19
C LEU A 201 1.79 -1.80 -7.13
N ASP A 202 2.44 -1.15 -6.19
CA ASP A 202 3.76 -1.54 -5.71
C ASP A 202 3.64 -2.84 -4.88
N ILE A 203 4.61 -3.75 -5.01
CA ILE A 203 4.70 -4.99 -4.23
C ILE A 203 5.82 -4.88 -3.17
N ILE A 204 6.04 -3.69 -2.62
CA ILE A 204 6.91 -3.48 -1.44
C ILE A 204 6.03 -3.21 -0.23
#